data_AF-A0A8C5CP02-F1
#
_entry.id   AF-A0A8C5CP02-F1
#
_cell.length_a   1.000
_cell.length_b   1.000
_cell.length_c   1.000
_cell.angle_alpha   90.00
_cell.angle_beta   90.00
_cell.angle_gamma   90.00
#
_symmetry.space_group_name_H-M   'P 1'
#
loop_
_entity.id
_entity.type
_entity.pdbx_description
1 polymer ?
#
loop_
_entity_poly.entity_id
_entity_poly.type
_entity_poly.pdbx_seq_one_letter_code
_entity_poly.pdbx_strand_id
1 'polypeptide(L)' 'LLRYLREMNVLNDEEKETVEGWITSEGKARCLIDTVMKKGERASSVMVDYLTERPPELWPTLGLTPTSDSL' A
#
# COMPACT_ATOMS: atom_id res chain seq x y z
N LEU A 1 -0.24 3.30 5.60
CA LEU A 1 -0.62 3.22 4.17
C LEU A 1 -2.07 3.61 3.90
N LEU A 2 -3.09 2.84 4.31
CA LEU A 2 -4.51 3.12 3.95
C LEU A 2 -5.00 4.52 4.31
N ARG A 3 -4.70 4.99 5.53
CA ARG A 3 -4.99 6.36 5.95
C ARG A 3 -4.33 7.40 5.03
N TYR A 4 -3.06 7.19 4.67
CA TYR A 4 -2.34 8.10 3.78
C TYR A 4 -2.94 8.12 2.38
N LEU A 5 -3.24 6.96 1.80
CA LEU A 5 -3.88 6.88 0.49
C LEU A 5 -5.26 7.54 0.49
N ARG A 6 -5.96 7.52 1.62
CA ARG A 6 -7.19 8.28 1.77
C ARG A 6 -6.95 9.80 1.84
N GLU A 7 -5.99 10.24 2.65
CA GLU A 7 -5.63 11.67 2.77
C GLU A 7 -5.19 12.25 1.41
N MET A 8 -4.56 11.43 0.56
CA MET A 8 -4.17 11.79 -0.80
C MET A 8 -5.29 11.64 -1.84
N ASN A 9 -6.53 11.35 -1.42
CA ASN A 9 -7.69 11.09 -2.29
C ASN A 9 -7.48 9.95 -3.31
N VAL A 10 -6.55 9.04 -3.04
CA VAL A 10 -6.38 7.81 -3.85
C VAL A 10 -7.51 6.84 -3.54
N LEU A 11 -7.81 6.62 -2.26
CA LEU A 11 -8.96 5.83 -1.82
C LEU A 11 -10.12 6.75 -1.41
N ASN A 12 -11.36 6.32 -1.61
CA ASN A 12 -12.54 6.89 -0.96
C ASN A 12 -12.85 6.15 0.37
N ASP A 13 -13.97 6.48 1.05
CA ASP A 13 -14.40 5.82 2.29
C ASP A 13 -14.70 4.34 2.08
N GLU A 14 -15.51 4.04 1.08
CA GLU A 14 -15.99 2.69 0.78
C GLU A 14 -14.84 1.74 0.40
N GLU A 15 -13.91 2.22 -0.43
CA GLU A 15 -12.72 1.48 -0.85
C GLU A 15 -11.79 1.21 0.34
N LYS A 16 -11.62 2.20 1.22
CA LYS A 16 -10.81 2.03 2.43
C LYS A 16 -11.43 0.99 3.36
N GLU A 17 -12.74 1.06 3.59
CA GLU A 17 -13.47 0.09 4.41
C GLU A 17 -13.43 -1.32 3.81
N THR A 18 -13.60 -1.43 2.48
CA THR A 18 -13.51 -2.70 1.75
C THR A 18 -12.14 -3.36 1.96
N VAL A 19 -11.05 -2.57 1.88
CA VAL A 19 -9.71 -3.10 2.15
C VAL A 19 -9.55 -3.47 3.63
N GLU A 20 -10.09 -2.67 4.56
CA GLU A 20 -10.00 -2.94 6.00
C GLU A 20 -10.76 -4.20 6.43
N GLY A 21 -11.84 -4.55 5.72
CA GLY A 21 -12.72 -5.69 5.98
C GLY A 21 -12.10 -7.08 5.70
N TRP A 22 -10.96 -7.16 5.02
CA TRP A 22 -10.28 -8.44 4.81
C TRP A 22 -9.63 -8.96 6.11
N ILE A 23 -9.73 -10.27 6.36
CA ILE A 23 -9.19 -10.88 7.59
C ILE A 23 -7.66 -11.03 7.51
N THR A 24 -7.14 -11.50 6.37
CA THR A 24 -5.73 -11.81 6.20
C THR A 24 -4.94 -10.60 5.69
N SER A 25 -3.69 -10.47 6.11
CA SER A 25 -2.77 -9.44 5.60
C SER A 25 -2.56 -9.57 4.09
N GLU A 26 -2.46 -10.80 3.56
CA GLU A 26 -2.37 -11.06 2.13
C GLU A 26 -3.63 -10.58 1.38
N GLY A 27 -4.82 -10.86 1.91
CA GLY A 27 -6.09 -10.42 1.32
C GLY A 27 -6.18 -8.89 1.29
N LYS A 28 -5.80 -8.22 2.39
CA LYS A 28 -5.69 -6.75 2.45
C LYS A 28 -4.75 -6.20 1.39
N ALA A 29 -3.55 -6.77 1.28
CA ALA A 29 -2.54 -6.31 0.33
C ALA A 29 -3.02 -6.46 -1.12
N ARG A 30 -3.57 -7.64 -1.48
CA ARG A 30 -4.11 -7.89 -2.82
C ARG A 30 -5.24 -6.93 -3.17
N CYS A 31 -6.23 -6.80 -2.27
CA CYS A 31 -7.36 -5.89 -2.48
C CYS A 31 -6.90 -4.43 -2.63
N LEU A 32 -5.92 -4.01 -1.84
CA LEU A 32 -5.37 -2.66 -1.93
C LEU A 32 -4.70 -2.41 -3.27
N ILE A 33 -3.79 -3.31 -3.69
CA ILE A 33 -3.06 -3.22 -4.95
C ILE A 33 -4.05 -3.16 -6.11
N ASP A 34 -5.03 -4.08 -6.15
CA ASP A 34 -6.03 -4.11 -7.21
C ASP A 34 -6.84 -2.81 -7.27
N THR A 35 -7.22 -2.26 -6.12
CA THR A 35 -8.00 -1.01 -6.03
C THR A 35 -7.21 0.18 -6.56
N VAL A 36 -5.95 0.30 -6.15
CA VAL A 36 -5.06 1.40 -6.57
C VAL A 36 -4.72 1.28 -8.06
N MET A 37 -4.40 0.07 -8.54
CA MET A 37 -4.09 -0.17 -9.96
C MET A 37 -5.27 0.18 -10.88
N LYS A 38 -6.50 -0.12 -10.48
CA LYS A 38 -7.71 0.23 -11.24
C LYS A 38 -7.90 1.74 -11.43
N LYS A 39 -7.32 2.56 -10.55
CA LYS A 39 -7.39 4.03 -10.63
C LYS A 39 -6.33 4.65 -11.55
N GLY A 40 -5.38 3.83 -12.00
CA GLY A 40 -4.36 4.23 -12.96
C GLY A 40 -3.04 4.67 -12.34
N GLU A 41 -2.11 5.03 -13.22
CA GLU A 41 -0.68 5.23 -12.90
C GLU A 41 -0.46 6.23 -11.75
N ARG A 42 -1.13 7.38 -11.76
CA ARG A 42 -0.96 8.41 -10.72
C ARG A 42 -1.28 7.89 -9.31
N ALA A 43 -2.33 7.08 -9.17
CA ALA A 43 -2.71 6.49 -7.90
C ALA A 43 -1.67 5.45 -7.45
N SER A 44 -1.21 4.63 -8.39
CA SER A 44 -0.15 3.64 -8.16
C SER A 44 1.16 4.29 -7.73
N SER A 45 1.57 5.38 -8.39
CA SER A 45 2.77 6.14 -8.01
C SER A 45 2.70 6.64 -6.57
N VAL A 46 1.58 7.25 -6.14
CA VAL A 46 1.43 7.71 -4.74
C VAL A 46 1.60 6.57 -3.72
N MET A 47 1.11 5.36 -4.04
CA MET A 47 1.31 4.19 -3.20
C MET A 47 2.77 3.74 -3.19
N VAL A 48 3.42 3.68 -4.35
CA VAL A 48 4.83 3.30 -4.49
C VAL A 48 5.74 4.31 -3.78
N ASP A 49 5.51 5.61 -3.97
CA ASP A 49 6.25 6.69 -3.33
C ASP A 49 6.16 6.56 -1.81
N TYR A 50 4.96 6.34 -1.25
CA TYR A 50 4.82 6.13 0.20
C TYR A 50 5.59 4.92 0.72
N LEU A 51 5.59 3.82 -0.05
CA LEU A 51 6.30 2.59 0.30
C LEU A 51 7.82 2.73 0.14
N THR A 52 8.27 3.62 -0.74
CA THR A 52 9.69 3.87 -1.05
C THR A 52 10.29 4.93 -0.12
N GLU A 53 9.55 6.00 0.19
CA GLU A 53 10.01 7.15 0.98
C GLU A 53 9.93 6.92 2.49
N ARG A 54 9.08 6.01 2.98
CA ARG A 54 9.10 5.63 4.41
C ARG A 54 10.17 4.56 4.65
N PRO A 55 11.20 4.85 5.46
CA PRO A 55 12.41 4.05 5.53
C PRO A 55 12.22 2.66 6.18
N PRO A 56 13.23 1.77 5.99
CA PRO A 56 13.30 0.36 6.41
C PRO A 56 12.92 -0.03 7.84
N GLU A 57 12.69 0.89 8.76
CA GLU A 57 12.34 0.56 10.16
C GLU A 57 10.97 -0.12 10.30
N LEU A 58 10.08 0.05 9.30
CA LEU A 58 8.79 -0.64 9.23
C LEU A 58 8.84 -1.96 8.47
N TRP A 59 9.94 -2.26 7.76
CA TRP A 59 10.07 -3.47 6.95
C TRP A 59 10.12 -4.75 7.80
N PRO A 60 10.81 -4.81 8.96
CA PRO A 60 10.75 -5.95 9.87
C PRO A 60 9.33 -6.22 10.39
N THR A 61 8.56 -5.16 10.66
CA THR A 61 7.17 -5.26 11.13
C THR A 61 6.21 -5.73 10.04
N LEU A 62 6.59 -5.55 8.76
CA LEU A 62 5.85 -5.99 7.59
C LEU A 62 6.40 -7.27 6.96
N GLY A 63 7.45 -7.88 7.54
CA GLY A 63 8.08 -9.10 7.04
C GLY A 63 8.83 -8.94 5.72
N LEU A 64 9.13 -7.70 5.32
CA LEU A 64 9.87 -7.40 4.10
C LEU A 64 11.35 -7.28 4.47
N THR A 65 12.21 -8.07 3.85
CA THR A 65 13.66 -7.87 3.97
C THR A 65 14.12 -6.97 2.84
N PRO A 66 15.05 -6.03 3.08
CA PRO A 66 15.78 -5.39 2.00
C PRO A 66 16.36 -6.47 1.10
N THR A 67 15.87 -6.60 -0.15
CA THR A 67 16.67 -7.27 -1.17
C THR A 67 17.87 -6.37 -1.38
N SER A 68 18.97 -6.75 -0.74
CA SER A 68 20.27 -6.15 -1.02
C SER A 68 20.60 -6.53 -2.46
N ASP A 69 20.26 -5.65 -3.40
CA ASP A 69 20.92 -5.65 -4.69
C ASP A 69 22.41 -5.44 -4.38
N SER A 70 23.14 -6.55 -4.48
CA SER A 70 24.58 -6.57 -4.29
C SER A 70 25.20 -5.87 -5.50
N LEU A 71 25.87 -4.75 -5.20
CA LEU A 71 26.89 -4.01 -5.96
C LEU A 71 26.97 -4.22 -7.48
#